data_AF-A0A538AXN0-F1
#
_entry.id   AF-A0A538AXN0-F1
#
_cell.length_a   1.000
_cell.length_b   1.000
_cell.length_c   1.000
_cell.angle_alpha   90.00
_cell.angle_beta   90.00
_cell.angle_gamma   90.00
#
_symmetry.space_group_name_H-M   'P 1'
#
loop_
_entity.id
_entity.type
_entity.pdbx_description
1 polymer ?
#
loop_
_entity_poly.entity_id
_entity_poly.type
_entity_poly.pdbx_seq_one_letter_code
_entity_poly.pdbx_strand_id
1 'polypeptide(L)'
;MTFTPITDEPARGDFPPVGLLGLAGPERAQVFADRLLPRPPISHLFGLMPESRTETEAVFTMPASPWLQTSFGVYLASTAVLVADAPF
;
A
#
# COMPACT_ATOMS: atom_id res chain seq x y z
N MET A 1 1.29 -16.95 -26.78
CA MET A 1 1.52 -16.51 -25.40
C MET A 1 0.79 -17.47 -24.50
N THR A 2 1.47 -18.19 -23.62
CA THR A 2 0.85 -19.14 -22.69
C THR A 2 0.44 -18.37 -21.43
N PHE A 3 -0.81 -18.49 -21.02
CA PHE A 3 -1.31 -17.89 -19.78
C PHE A 3 -0.84 -18.72 -18.59
N THR A 4 -0.16 -18.09 -17.63
CA THR A 4 0.13 -18.69 -16.33
C THR A 4 -0.98 -18.25 -15.36
N PRO A 5 -1.69 -19.17 -14.69
CA PRO A 5 -2.67 -18.79 -13.69
C PRO A 5 -1.97 -18.13 -12.50
N ILE A 6 -2.64 -17.16 -11.85
CA ILE A 6 -2.08 -16.40 -10.73
C ILE A 6 -1.60 -17.27 -9.56
N THR A 7 -2.14 -18.48 -9.42
CA THR A 7 -1.75 -19.46 -8.40
C THR A 7 -0.35 -20.04 -8.62
N ASP A 8 0.12 -20.02 -9.86
CA ASP A 8 1.40 -20.60 -10.27
C ASP A 8 2.45 -19.50 -10.51
N GLU A 9 2.04 -18.23 -10.39
CA GLU A 9 2.97 -17.11 -10.41
C GLU A 9 3.81 -17.08 -9.12
N PRO A 10 5.12 -16.78 -9.21
CA PRO A 10 5.93 -16.51 -8.02
C PRO A 10 5.31 -15.38 -7.18
N ALA A 11 5.33 -15.54 -5.85
CA ALA A 11 4.88 -14.50 -4.94
C ALA A 11 5.67 -13.20 -5.18
N ARG A 12 4.95 -12.08 -5.23
CA ARG A 12 5.53 -10.75 -5.39
C ARG A 12 5.62 -10.10 -4.01
N GLY A 13 6.84 -9.79 -3.58
CA GLY A 13 7.12 -9.19 -2.28
C GLY A 13 7.98 -10.10 -1.40
N ASP A 14 8.17 -9.68 -0.16
CA ASP A 14 8.93 -10.42 0.85
C ASP A 14 8.38 -10.06 2.24
N PHE A 15 8.77 -10.80 3.27
CA PHE A 15 8.44 -10.47 4.64
C PHE A 15 9.36 -9.37 5.18
N PRO A 16 8.82 -8.42 5.97
CA PRO A 16 9.67 -7.45 6.65
C PRO A 16 10.59 -8.16 7.66
N PRO A 17 11.80 -7.62 7.91
CA PRO A 17 12.72 -8.19 8.88
C PRO A 17 12.10 -8.16 10.29
N VAL A 18 12.35 -9.20 11.10
CA VAL A 18 11.80 -9.33 12.46
C VAL A 18 12.15 -8.12 13.35
N GLY A 19 13.32 -7.50 13.13
CA GLY A 19 13.73 -6.29 13.85
C GLY A 19 12.77 -5.10 13.70
N LEU A 20 11.94 -5.08 12.65
CA LEU A 20 10.90 -4.06 12.46
C LEU A 20 9.90 -4.03 13.63
N LEU A 21 9.64 -5.18 14.25
CA LEU A 21 8.72 -5.29 15.39
C LEU A 21 9.25 -4.60 16.65
N GLY A 22 10.57 -4.38 16.74
CA GLY A 22 11.21 -3.70 17.85
C GLY A 22 11.28 -2.17 17.71
N LEU A 23 10.95 -1.64 16.53
CA LEU A 23 10.95 -0.19 16.28
C LEU A 23 9.72 0.48 16.91
N ALA A 24 9.89 1.70 17.40
CA ALA A 24 8.76 2.53 17.80
C ALA A 24 7.90 2.86 16.56
N GLY A 25 6.60 3.14 16.77
CA GLY A 25 5.68 3.48 15.67
C GLY A 25 6.21 4.57 14.71
N PRO A 26 6.76 5.68 15.24
CA PRO A 26 7.42 6.70 14.42
C PRO A 26 8.55 6.19 13.52
N GLU A 27 9.42 5.35 14.07
CA GLU A 27 10.57 4.77 13.35
C GLU A 27 10.09 3.79 12.27
N ARG A 28 9.05 3.01 12.57
CA ARG A 28 8.40 2.12 11.59
C ARG A 28 7.84 2.89 10.41
N ALA A 29 7.07 3.93 10.68
CA ALA A 29 6.49 4.75 9.63
C ALA A 29 7.57 5.47 8.81
N GLN A 30 8.70 5.84 9.42
CA GLN A 30 9.84 6.41 8.70
C GLN A 30 10.46 5.41 7.72
N VAL A 31 10.76 4.17 8.14
CA VAL A 31 11.34 3.17 7.23
C VAL A 31 10.38 2.77 6.09
N PHE A 32 9.06 2.85 6.31
CA PHE A 32 8.06 2.71 5.25
C PHE A 32 8.10 3.89 4.27
N ALA A 33 8.15 5.13 4.77
CA ALA A 33 8.25 6.33 3.93
C ALA A 33 9.54 6.34 3.09
N ASP A 34 10.66 5.89 3.68
CA ASP A 34 11.96 5.76 3.01
C ASP A 34 12.02 4.57 2.02
N ARG A 35 10.95 3.78 1.92
CA ARG A 35 10.83 2.62 1.02
C ARG A 35 11.92 1.56 1.23
N LEU A 36 12.35 1.40 2.48
CA LEU A 36 13.37 0.43 2.87
C LEU A 36 12.79 -0.97 3.14
N LEU A 37 11.47 -1.09 3.17
CA LEU A 37 10.75 -2.34 3.40
C LEU A 37 10.13 -2.89 2.12
N PRO A 38 9.93 -4.22 2.02
CA PRO A 38 9.09 -4.80 0.99
C PRO A 38 7.71 -4.15 0.97
N ARG A 39 7.17 -3.93 -0.23
CA ARG A 39 5.84 -3.34 -0.37
C ARG A 39 4.78 -4.32 0.16
N PRO A 40 3.83 -3.86 1.00
CA PRO A 40 2.74 -4.71 1.46
C PRO A 40 1.78 -5.03 0.30
N PRO A 41 0.96 -6.10 0.43
CA PRO A 41 0.00 -6.48 -0.61
C PRO A 41 -0.92 -5.35 -1.08
N ILE A 42 -1.32 -4.44 -0.17
CA ILE A 42 -2.19 -3.29 -0.49
C ILE A 42 -1.53 -2.33 -1.49
N SER A 43 -0.20 -2.17 -1.44
CA SER A 43 0.56 -1.36 -2.41
C SER A 43 0.59 -2.00 -3.79
N HIS A 44 0.57 -3.33 -3.88
CA HIS A 44 0.51 -4.03 -5.17
C HIS A 44 -0.90 -3.99 -5.77
N LEU A 45 -1.93 -4.18 -4.96
CA LEU A 45 -3.32 -4.24 -5.41
C LEU A 45 -3.86 -2.85 -5.80
N PHE A 46 -3.65 -1.86 -4.94
CA PHE A 46 -4.25 -0.52 -5.11
C PHE A 46 -3.26 0.54 -5.58
N GLY A 47 -1.95 0.27 -5.53
CA GLY A 47 -0.94 1.30 -5.76
C GLY A 47 -0.81 2.29 -4.58
N LEU A 48 -1.32 1.94 -3.40
CA LEU A 48 -1.24 2.76 -2.19
C LEU A 48 0.21 2.86 -1.71
N MET A 49 0.76 4.07 -1.64
CA MET A 49 2.16 4.32 -1.27
C MET A 49 2.27 5.48 -0.27
N PRO A 50 3.15 5.39 0.75
CA PRO A 50 3.53 6.55 1.52
C PRO A 50 4.32 7.53 0.65
N GLU A 51 4.05 8.82 0.83
CA GLU A 51 4.71 9.92 0.11
C GLU A 51 5.57 10.77 1.06
N SER A 52 5.03 11.14 2.22
CA SER A 52 5.78 11.89 3.23
C SER A 52 5.21 11.70 4.63
N ARG A 53 5.93 12.18 5.64
CA ARG A 53 5.57 12.05 7.05
C ARG A 53 6.19 13.18 7.87
N THR A 54 5.50 13.57 8.94
CA THR A 54 6.00 14.37 10.06
C THR A 54 5.81 13.60 11.37
N GLU A 55 6.08 14.22 12.52
CA GLU A 55 5.79 13.59 13.81
C GLU A 55 4.29 13.33 14.03
N THR A 56 3.42 14.14 13.42
CA THR A 56 1.97 14.13 13.67
C THR A 56 1.13 13.81 12.45
N GLU A 57 1.74 13.72 11.27
CA GLU A 57 1.04 13.55 10.00
C GLU A 57 1.76 12.56 9.09
N ALA A 58 1.01 11.88 8.23
CA ALA A 58 1.56 11.15 7.11
C ALA A 58 0.69 11.33 5.87
N VAL A 59 1.35 11.36 4.72
CA VAL A 59 0.71 11.54 3.42
C VAL A 59 0.86 10.24 2.64
N PHE A 60 -0.27 9.77 2.11
CA PHE A 60 -0.34 8.60 1.25
C PHE A 60 -0.98 8.97 -0.09
N THR A 61 -0.54 8.29 -1.14
CA THR A 61 -1.10 8.43 -2.48
C THR A 61 -1.58 7.08 -2.99
N MET A 62 -2.68 7.10 -3.75
CA MET A 62 -3.25 5.94 -4.42
C MET A 62 -3.78 6.39 -5.78
N PRO A 63 -3.47 5.69 -6.89
CA PRO A 63 -4.05 5.99 -8.18
C PRO A 63 -5.58 5.89 -8.15
N ALA A 64 -6.26 6.93 -8.64
CA ALA A 64 -7.69 6.89 -8.93
C ALA A 64 -7.92 6.06 -10.21
N SER A 65 -7.81 4.74 -10.08
CA SER A 65 -7.89 3.82 -11.20
C SER A 65 -9.35 3.50 -11.55
N PRO A 66 -9.72 3.39 -12.85
CA PRO A 66 -11.10 3.10 -13.27
C PRO A 66 -11.71 1.82 -12.68
N TRP A 67 -10.91 0.82 -12.31
CA TRP A 67 -11.43 -0.42 -11.69
C TRP A 67 -12.01 -0.21 -10.28
N LEU A 68 -11.73 0.94 -9.66
CA LEU A 68 -12.31 1.36 -8.37
C LEU A 68 -13.59 2.19 -8.54
N GLN A 69 -14.02 2.46 -9.77
CA GLN A 69 -15.28 3.14 -10.05
C GLN A 69 -16.44 2.15 -10.06
N THR A 70 -17.62 2.66 -9.73
CA THR A 70 -18.88 1.98 -10.07
C THR A 70 -19.07 1.92 -11.59
N SER A 71 -20.04 1.12 -12.05
CA SER A 71 -20.42 1.05 -13.46
C SER A 71 -20.87 2.38 -14.08
N PHE A 72 -21.14 3.41 -13.26
CA PHE A 72 -21.49 4.76 -13.70
C PHE A 72 -20.29 5.72 -13.75
N GLY A 73 -19.06 5.23 -13.53
CA GLY A 73 -17.84 6.06 -13.55
C GLY A 73 -17.64 6.89 -12.28
N VAL A 74 -18.33 6.56 -11.18
CA VAL A 74 -18.27 7.30 -9.91
C VAL A 74 -17.41 6.56 -8.90
N TYR A 75 -16.51 7.28 -8.22
CA TYR A 75 -15.81 6.79 -7.04
C TYR A 75 -16.70 6.91 -5.81
N LEU A 76 -16.89 5.82 -5.09
CA LEU A 76 -17.66 5.84 -3.84
C LEU A 76 -16.81 6.42 -2.70
N ALA A 77 -17.47 6.91 -1.65
CA ALA A 77 -16.78 7.39 -0.44
C ALA A 77 -15.84 6.32 0.15
N SER A 78 -16.18 5.04 0.01
CA SER A 78 -15.31 3.93 0.41
C SER A 78 -13.95 3.92 -0.29
N THR A 79 -13.85 4.41 -1.53
CA THR A 79 -12.57 4.54 -2.23
C THR A 79 -11.67 5.58 -1.56
N ALA A 80 -12.23 6.68 -1.06
CA ALA A 80 -11.48 7.67 -0.30
C ALA A 80 -11.12 7.16 1.12
N VAL A 81 -12.04 6.44 1.77
CA VAL A 81 -11.79 5.81 3.07
C VAL A 81 -10.63 4.82 2.99
N LEU A 82 -10.51 4.05 1.90
CA LEU A 82 -9.38 3.15 1.69
C LEU A 82 -8.02 3.85 1.74
N VAL A 83 -7.91 5.06 1.19
CA VAL A 83 -6.66 5.84 1.25
C VAL A 83 -6.46 6.43 2.65
N ALA A 84 -7.54 6.85 3.30
CA ALA A 84 -7.50 7.43 4.64
C ALA A 84 -7.14 6.40 5.73
N ASP A 85 -7.47 5.12 5.52
CA ASP A 85 -7.16 3.99 6.42
C ASP A 85 -5.77 3.36 6.16
N ALA A 86 -4.89 4.07 5.45
CA ALA A 86 -3.58 3.54 5.09
C ALA A 86 -2.80 3.01 6.31
N PRO A 87 -2.19 1.81 6.21
CA PRO A 87 -1.52 1.18 7.34
C PRO A 87 -0.14 1.80 7.65
N PHE A 88 0.26 1.71 8.92
CA PHE A 88 1.60 2.06 9.45
C PHE A 88 2.37 0.85 10.00
#